data_AF-A0A167AF94-F1
#
_entry.id   AF-A0A167AF94-F1
#
_cell.length_a   1.000
_cell.length_b   1.000
_cell.length_c   1.000
_cell.angle_alpha   90.00
_cell.angle_beta   90.00
_cell.angle_gamma   90.00
#
_symmetry.space_group_name_H-M   'P 1'
#
loop_
_entity.id
_entity.type
_entity.pdbx_description
1 polymer ?
#
loop_
_entity_poly.entity_id
_entity_poly.type
_entity_poly.pdbx_seq_one_letter_code
_entity_poly.pdbx_strand_id
1 'polypeptide(L)'
;MTPPFPRADAEVDYPIYAVDFDPEDANRLVIGGGGGAGRSGVGNKMTIFDTSHHDEIRAAGEINLSRDEDSVMSIAVGPRKGRTTQVYAGVNSSPEDISKGTNQHLRLFSVEPSKARPLAGTTSSPSRPIGFPETKIAEVSRTALFANPDASTYQRLLRVSGSIGAAASALGKEPQLAVFETTTPKPKIRGVLELANEAEAIDVIQTGDNEFQLAYVDRYELYVVSIGSKTNGEPEMVFSMPDDHGERPQFRSIRYLTPEFILAVSNLPKRNTGALLQGLRLPSPGHEKARLAATAKIPRKMSATALAVTNLSLPASPTSPVGNTQFVVAVAGNDSSISLYTLEHQVSSALNLLHNLYPFHTLRGVHGHDNISGLAFSTFVAPKTHIRAQHIKLASTSLQKTVTIHNIPLKKFVDMQTPRNRKGPPRPTRYVVAMQSRGPSARPLVTTLAIIVLILAIVAQSVKEMYGVGKPVIFSQPFLPSWHGSLRQPKAQLSHLFKNELISSLVDGEKLLRSGKKLVLLEADHSVNVDGDGQQTTKKLQIDAHNSDAHASARTWEQLHADEQNAWKERLRDAGAWTQNMGESVFKGILFGELAGVVGRVVAG
;
A
#
# COMPACT_ATOMS: atom_id res chain seq x y z
N MET A 1 -20.63 3.03 -10.45
CA MET A 1 -19.38 2.36 -10.89
C MET A 1 -19.57 0.87 -10.65
N THR A 2 -19.29 0.02 -11.63
CA THR A 2 -19.38 -1.44 -11.47
C THR A 2 -18.37 -1.89 -10.41
N PRO A 3 -18.75 -2.73 -9.44
CA PRO A 3 -17.81 -3.25 -8.45
C PRO A 3 -16.66 -4.01 -9.16
N PRO A 4 -15.42 -3.93 -8.65
CA PRO A 4 -14.25 -4.47 -9.35
C PRO A 4 -14.19 -5.99 -9.38
N PHE A 5 -14.94 -6.66 -8.51
CA PHE A 5 -15.05 -8.11 -8.42
C PHE A 5 -16.52 -8.50 -8.51
N PRO A 6 -16.88 -9.55 -9.28
CA PRO A 6 -18.22 -10.12 -9.26
C PRO A 6 -18.61 -10.48 -7.83
N ARG A 7 -19.82 -10.10 -7.46
CA ARG A 7 -20.36 -10.21 -6.10
C ARG A 7 -21.69 -10.93 -6.16
N ALA A 8 -21.89 -11.85 -5.22
CA ALA A 8 -23.18 -12.46 -4.97
C ALA A 8 -23.51 -12.34 -3.48
N ASP A 9 -24.79 -12.18 -3.17
CA ASP A 9 -25.31 -11.97 -1.83
C ASP A 9 -26.40 -12.99 -1.50
N ALA A 10 -26.49 -13.36 -0.23
CA ALA A 10 -27.56 -14.17 0.32
C ALA A 10 -27.90 -13.67 1.73
N GLU A 11 -29.13 -13.92 2.16
CA GLU A 11 -29.61 -13.60 3.50
C GLU A 11 -30.12 -14.88 4.19
N VAL A 12 -29.91 -14.96 5.50
CA VAL A 12 -30.45 -16.03 6.35
C VAL A 12 -31.37 -15.44 7.42
N ASP A 13 -32.05 -16.29 8.19
CA ASP A 13 -32.99 -15.84 9.22
C ASP A 13 -32.38 -15.70 10.63
N TYR A 14 -31.07 -15.99 10.79
CA TYR A 14 -30.35 -15.99 12.07
C TYR A 14 -29.03 -15.18 12.04
N PRO A 15 -28.56 -14.62 13.17
CA PRO A 15 -27.24 -13.97 13.27
C PRO A 15 -26.10 -14.95 12.99
N ILE A 16 -25.09 -14.54 12.22
CA ILE A 16 -23.99 -15.42 11.81
C ILE A 16 -22.73 -15.12 12.62
N TYR A 17 -22.24 -16.12 13.37
CA TYR A 17 -21.03 -16.01 14.18
C TYR A 17 -19.82 -16.71 13.57
N ALA A 18 -20.04 -17.72 12.71
CA ALA A 18 -18.97 -18.52 12.16
C ALA A 18 -19.16 -18.78 10.66
N VAL A 19 -18.04 -18.81 9.93
CA VAL A 19 -17.97 -19.07 8.48
C VAL A 19 -16.67 -19.80 8.15
N ASP A 20 -16.74 -20.80 7.30
CA ASP A 20 -15.57 -21.51 6.77
C ASP A 20 -15.87 -22.19 5.43
N PHE A 21 -14.86 -22.38 4.59
CA PHE A 21 -14.99 -23.11 3.31
C PHE A 21 -14.55 -24.57 3.48
N ASP A 22 -15.13 -25.47 2.69
CA ASP A 22 -14.61 -26.83 2.58
C ASP A 22 -13.21 -26.80 1.95
N PRO A 23 -12.16 -27.30 2.64
CA PRO A 23 -10.79 -27.25 2.11
C PRO A 23 -10.62 -28.04 0.82
N GLU A 24 -11.46 -29.05 0.57
CA GLU A 24 -11.42 -29.90 -0.61
C GLU A 24 -12.46 -29.50 -1.68
N ASP A 25 -13.31 -28.51 -1.41
CA ASP A 25 -14.33 -28.02 -2.35
C ASP A 25 -14.58 -26.53 -2.21
N ALA A 26 -13.92 -25.78 -3.09
CA ALA A 26 -13.99 -24.33 -3.19
C ALA A 26 -15.41 -23.77 -3.47
N ASN A 27 -16.40 -24.62 -3.75
CA ASN A 27 -17.78 -24.19 -3.98
C ASN A 27 -18.66 -24.33 -2.73
N ARG A 28 -18.22 -25.02 -1.69
CA ARG A 28 -19.01 -25.29 -0.49
C ARG A 28 -18.61 -24.35 0.65
N LEU A 29 -19.51 -23.44 0.99
CA LEU A 29 -19.37 -22.53 2.12
C LEU A 29 -20.27 -23.01 3.26
N VAL A 30 -19.73 -23.08 4.48
CA VAL A 30 -20.49 -23.42 5.68
C VAL A 30 -20.59 -22.20 6.58
N ILE A 31 -21.79 -21.88 7.04
CA ILE A 31 -22.02 -20.84 8.04
C ILE A 31 -22.83 -21.37 9.21
N GLY A 32 -22.68 -20.75 10.37
CA GLY A 32 -23.47 -21.08 11.55
C GLY A 32 -23.68 -19.89 12.47
N GLY A 33 -24.78 -19.96 13.20
CA GLY A 33 -25.08 -19.03 14.27
C GLY A 33 -26.47 -19.29 14.85
N GLY A 34 -27.10 -18.25 15.39
CA GLY A 34 -28.37 -18.41 16.08
C GLY A 34 -28.69 -17.31 17.08
N GLY A 35 -29.85 -17.48 17.73
CA GLY A 35 -30.32 -16.61 18.81
C GLY A 35 -29.83 -17.00 20.21
N GLY A 36 -29.12 -18.12 20.34
CA GLY A 36 -28.68 -18.67 21.62
C GLY A 36 -29.77 -19.49 22.30
N ALA A 37 -29.49 -19.90 23.54
CA ALA A 37 -30.47 -20.61 24.36
C ALA A 37 -31.58 -19.66 24.82
N GLY A 38 -32.85 -20.02 24.59
CA GLY A 38 -34.00 -19.31 25.16
C GLY A 38 -35.04 -18.82 24.15
N ARG A 39 -35.96 -17.96 24.63
CA ARG A 39 -37.16 -17.54 23.89
C ARG A 39 -36.94 -16.30 23.01
N SER A 40 -35.80 -16.23 22.32
CA SER A 40 -35.49 -15.13 21.38
C SER A 40 -36.39 -15.15 20.13
N GLY A 41 -37.03 -16.28 19.84
CA GLY A 41 -37.80 -16.51 18.61
C GLY A 41 -36.92 -16.81 17.38
N VAL A 42 -35.59 -16.73 17.51
CA VAL A 42 -34.63 -17.01 16.44
C VAL A 42 -34.03 -18.39 16.64
N GLY A 43 -34.07 -19.24 15.60
CA GLY A 43 -33.51 -20.58 15.66
C GLY A 43 -31.98 -20.61 15.63
N ASN A 44 -31.40 -21.66 16.23
CA ASN A 44 -29.98 -21.98 16.11
C ASN A 44 -29.78 -22.88 14.89
N LYS A 45 -28.91 -22.49 13.96
CA LYS A 45 -28.82 -23.14 12.65
C LYS A 45 -27.41 -23.20 12.08
N MET A 46 -27.22 -24.17 11.21
CA MET A 46 -26.07 -24.26 10.32
C MET A 46 -26.57 -24.43 8.88
N THR A 47 -26.02 -23.62 7.98
CA THR A 47 -26.41 -23.58 6.56
C THR A 47 -25.20 -23.79 5.69
N ILE A 48 -25.38 -24.57 4.63
CA ILE A 48 -24.36 -24.84 3.62
C ILE A 48 -24.80 -24.18 2.34
N PHE A 49 -23.95 -23.33 1.79
CA PHE A 49 -24.17 -22.65 0.53
C PHE A 49 -23.38 -23.31 -0.59
N ASP A 50 -24.03 -23.49 -1.73
CA ASP A 50 -23.35 -23.68 -3.01
C ASP A 50 -23.01 -22.32 -3.63
N THR A 51 -21.75 -22.21 -4.05
CA THR A 51 -21.16 -20.98 -4.58
C THR A 51 -20.57 -21.23 -5.96
N SER A 52 -21.01 -22.29 -6.64
CA SER A 52 -20.50 -22.70 -7.95
C SER A 52 -20.70 -21.66 -9.06
N HIS A 53 -21.70 -20.79 -8.88
CA HIS A 53 -22.00 -19.67 -9.77
C HIS A 53 -21.46 -18.35 -9.21
N HIS A 54 -20.99 -17.47 -10.09
CA HIS A 54 -20.36 -16.21 -9.70
C HIS A 54 -21.34 -15.15 -9.21
N ASP A 55 -22.57 -15.19 -9.73
CA ASP A 55 -23.59 -14.15 -9.56
C ASP A 55 -24.72 -14.59 -8.60
N GLU A 56 -24.71 -15.85 -8.17
CA GLU A 56 -25.77 -16.42 -7.35
C GLU A 56 -25.21 -17.38 -6.30
N ILE A 57 -25.72 -17.28 -5.08
CA ILE A 57 -25.42 -18.16 -3.96
C ILE A 57 -26.73 -18.80 -3.50
N ARG A 58 -26.75 -20.13 -3.34
CA ARG A 58 -27.96 -20.86 -2.92
C ARG A 58 -27.69 -21.78 -1.75
N ALA A 59 -28.63 -21.83 -0.81
CA ALA A 59 -28.58 -22.80 0.28
C ALA A 59 -28.74 -24.21 -0.30
N ALA A 60 -27.71 -25.03 -0.13
CA ALA A 60 -27.66 -26.44 -0.52
C ALA A 60 -28.25 -27.36 0.56
N GLY A 61 -28.18 -26.95 1.82
CA GLY A 61 -28.71 -27.71 2.95
C GLY A 61 -28.67 -26.90 4.25
N GLU A 62 -29.58 -27.22 5.17
CA GLU A 62 -29.71 -26.54 6.46
C GLU A 62 -30.03 -27.58 7.55
N ILE A 63 -29.51 -27.36 8.76
CA ILE A 63 -29.88 -28.12 9.95
C ILE A 63 -30.29 -27.15 11.06
N ASN A 64 -31.43 -27.45 11.68
CA ASN A 64 -31.91 -26.75 12.87
C ASN A 64 -31.37 -27.46 14.11
N LEU A 65 -30.73 -26.70 15.00
CA LEU A 65 -30.27 -27.17 16.31
C LEU A 65 -31.36 -26.92 17.36
N SER A 66 -31.18 -27.51 18.55
CA SER A 66 -32.11 -27.30 19.66
C SER A 66 -32.19 -25.81 20.04
N ARG A 67 -33.38 -25.38 20.44
CA ARG A 67 -33.62 -24.03 20.98
C ARG A 67 -33.24 -23.90 22.45
N ASP A 68 -33.09 -25.03 23.13
CA ASP A 68 -32.68 -25.11 24.53
C ASP A 68 -31.16 -25.06 24.69
N GLU A 69 -30.43 -25.20 23.58
CA GLU A 69 -28.97 -25.15 23.52
C GLU A 69 -28.50 -23.80 22.96
N ASP A 70 -27.20 -23.53 23.09
CA ASP A 70 -26.62 -22.29 22.58
C ASP A 70 -26.52 -22.29 21.04
N SER A 71 -26.19 -21.12 20.48
CA SER A 71 -25.95 -20.94 19.06
C SER A 71 -24.60 -21.48 18.62
N VAL A 72 -24.41 -21.60 17.30
CA VAL A 72 -23.11 -21.99 16.73
C VAL A 72 -22.15 -20.81 16.82
N MET A 73 -21.13 -20.93 17.67
CA MET A 73 -20.17 -19.84 17.96
C MET A 73 -18.86 -19.95 17.17
N SER A 74 -18.49 -21.15 16.74
CA SER A 74 -17.28 -21.40 15.94
C SER A 74 -17.49 -22.60 15.01
N ILE A 75 -16.85 -22.58 13.84
CA ILE A 75 -16.88 -23.65 12.83
C ILE A 75 -15.46 -23.89 12.32
N ALA A 76 -15.14 -25.15 12.05
CA ALA A 76 -14.02 -25.54 11.20
C ALA A 76 -14.44 -26.73 10.32
N VAL A 77 -14.16 -26.64 9.02
CA VAL A 77 -14.42 -27.76 8.09
C VAL A 77 -13.18 -28.67 8.05
N GLY A 78 -13.38 -29.93 8.43
CA GLY A 78 -12.34 -30.94 8.46
C GLY A 78 -12.16 -31.68 7.13
N PRO A 79 -11.24 -32.66 7.08
CA PRO A 79 -11.00 -33.46 5.90
C PRO A 79 -12.24 -34.29 5.50
N ARG A 80 -12.32 -34.65 4.22
CA ARG A 80 -13.40 -35.52 3.74
C ARG A 80 -13.12 -36.98 4.06
N LYS A 81 -14.17 -37.70 4.47
CA LYS A 81 -14.17 -39.16 4.58
C LYS A 81 -15.03 -39.75 3.47
N GLY A 82 -14.39 -40.09 2.35
CA GLY A 82 -15.10 -40.52 1.14
C GLY A 82 -15.86 -39.36 0.51
N ARG A 83 -17.20 -39.41 0.48
CA ARG A 83 -18.06 -38.33 -0.04
C ARG A 83 -18.59 -37.39 1.05
N THR A 84 -18.29 -37.69 2.30
CA THR A 84 -18.82 -36.98 3.47
C THR A 84 -17.82 -35.94 3.93
N THR A 85 -18.21 -34.66 3.93
CA THR A 85 -17.43 -33.60 4.56
C THR A 85 -17.74 -33.59 6.07
N GLN A 86 -16.70 -33.51 6.89
CA GLN A 86 -16.83 -33.38 8.34
C GLN A 86 -16.82 -31.91 8.73
N VAL A 87 -17.82 -31.47 9.51
CA VAL A 87 -17.91 -30.10 10.01
C VAL A 87 -17.90 -30.13 11.52
N TYR A 88 -16.93 -29.44 12.11
CA TYR A 88 -16.82 -29.28 13.56
C TYR A 88 -17.43 -27.94 13.94
N ALA A 89 -18.22 -27.92 15.01
CA ALA A 89 -18.86 -26.70 15.51
C ALA A 89 -18.79 -26.60 17.03
N GLY A 90 -18.56 -25.39 17.52
CA GLY A 90 -18.69 -25.04 18.94
C GLY A 90 -20.11 -24.60 19.24
N VAL A 91 -20.84 -25.41 20.00
CA VAL A 91 -22.23 -25.19 20.39
C VAL A 91 -22.42 -25.70 21.81
N ASN A 92 -22.49 -24.80 22.78
CA ASN A 92 -22.67 -25.16 24.19
C ASN A 92 -23.95 -25.98 24.41
N SER A 93 -23.91 -26.86 25.41
CA SER A 93 -25.09 -27.57 25.91
C SER A 93 -26.09 -26.61 26.55
N SER A 94 -27.26 -27.13 26.94
CA SER A 94 -28.28 -26.36 27.64
C SER A 94 -27.74 -25.77 28.95
N PRO A 95 -28.25 -24.61 29.42
CA PRO A 95 -27.91 -24.08 30.74
C PRO A 95 -28.13 -25.11 31.87
N GLU A 96 -29.17 -25.94 31.74
CA GLU A 96 -29.47 -27.01 32.69
C GLU A 96 -28.37 -28.07 32.72
N ASP A 97 -27.84 -28.51 31.57
CA ASP A 97 -26.78 -29.51 31.53
C ASP A 97 -25.42 -28.94 31.97
N ILE A 98 -25.16 -27.67 31.65
CA ILE A 98 -23.99 -26.94 32.14
C ILE A 98 -24.02 -26.86 33.66
N SER A 99 -25.18 -26.56 34.26
CA SER A 99 -25.33 -26.53 35.73
C SER A 99 -25.11 -27.89 36.39
N LYS A 100 -25.31 -29.00 35.66
CA LYS A 100 -25.00 -30.37 36.09
C LYS A 100 -23.51 -30.73 35.89
N GLY A 101 -22.68 -29.78 35.46
CA GLY A 101 -21.26 -29.99 35.22
C GLY A 101 -20.94 -30.67 33.88
N THR A 102 -21.87 -30.69 32.91
CA THR A 102 -21.65 -31.31 31.60
C THR A 102 -21.86 -30.31 30.47
N ASN A 103 -20.81 -30.03 29.68
CA ASN A 103 -20.91 -29.21 28.47
C ASN A 103 -20.30 -29.93 27.27
N GLN A 104 -21.14 -30.58 26.46
CA GLN A 104 -20.72 -31.28 25.25
C GLN A 104 -20.64 -30.31 24.06
N HIS A 105 -19.77 -29.31 24.20
CA HIS A 105 -19.74 -28.14 23.33
C HIS A 105 -19.16 -28.39 21.93
N LEU A 106 -18.26 -29.36 21.75
CA LEU A 106 -17.73 -29.70 20.42
C LEU A 106 -18.67 -30.70 19.75
N ARG A 107 -19.27 -30.30 18.64
CA ARG A 107 -20.16 -31.14 17.84
C ARG A 107 -19.55 -31.46 16.49
N LEU A 108 -19.71 -32.71 16.06
CA LEU A 108 -19.35 -33.16 14.72
C LEU A 108 -20.61 -33.37 13.89
N PHE A 109 -20.63 -32.78 12.70
CA PHE A 109 -21.66 -32.97 11.69
C PHE A 109 -21.07 -33.65 10.45
N SER A 110 -21.87 -34.51 9.81
CA SER A 110 -21.61 -35.05 8.49
C SER A 110 -22.40 -34.28 7.44
N VAL A 111 -21.74 -33.95 6.34
CA VAL A 111 -22.36 -33.30 5.18
C VAL A 111 -22.19 -34.20 3.98
N GLU A 112 -23.32 -34.74 3.51
CA GLU A 112 -23.35 -35.68 2.39
C GLU A 112 -24.09 -35.07 1.20
N PRO A 113 -23.60 -35.25 -0.04
CA PRO A 113 -24.35 -34.83 -1.23
C PRO A 113 -25.64 -35.66 -1.37
N SER A 114 -26.79 -35.00 -1.50
CA SER A 114 -28.07 -35.64 -1.81
C SER A 114 -28.41 -35.53 -3.30
N LYS A 115 -29.46 -36.23 -3.76
CA LYS A 115 -29.94 -36.11 -5.15
C LYS A 115 -30.47 -34.70 -5.38
N ALA A 116 -29.96 -34.02 -6.41
CA ALA A 116 -30.37 -32.66 -6.76
C ALA A 116 -31.88 -32.59 -7.05
N ARG A 117 -32.56 -31.57 -6.49
CA ARG A 117 -33.96 -31.28 -6.79
C ARG A 117 -34.07 -30.58 -8.16
N PRO A 118 -34.97 -31.02 -9.06
CA PRO A 118 -35.25 -30.29 -10.29
C PRO A 118 -35.84 -28.91 -9.96
N LEU A 119 -35.41 -27.86 -10.67
CA LEU A 119 -36.05 -26.53 -10.57
C LEU A 119 -37.55 -26.68 -10.87
N ALA A 120 -38.40 -26.32 -9.91
CA ALA A 120 -39.81 -26.09 -10.18
C ALA A 120 -39.93 -24.72 -10.87
N GLY A 121 -40.23 -24.73 -12.17
CA GLY A 121 -40.72 -23.55 -12.90
C GLY A 121 -39.75 -22.88 -13.87
N THR A 122 -39.33 -23.58 -14.93
CA THR A 122 -39.10 -22.94 -16.25
C THR A 122 -39.43 -23.94 -17.35
N THR A 123 -40.69 -23.98 -17.76
CA THR A 123 -41.13 -24.58 -19.02
C THR A 123 -40.71 -23.66 -20.17
N SER A 124 -39.49 -23.82 -20.71
CA SER A 124 -39.11 -23.55 -22.12
C SER A 124 -37.59 -23.40 -22.31
N SER A 125 -36.86 -24.51 -22.44
CA SER A 125 -35.70 -24.64 -23.36
C SER A 125 -35.01 -26.00 -23.20
N PRO A 126 -34.51 -26.62 -24.29
CA PRO A 126 -33.86 -27.93 -24.28
C PRO A 126 -32.39 -27.87 -23.83
N SER A 127 -32.04 -26.98 -22.90
CA SER A 127 -30.75 -26.99 -22.22
C SER A 127 -30.91 -27.67 -20.86
N ARG A 128 -30.12 -28.72 -20.60
CA ARG A 128 -30.11 -29.50 -19.35
C ARG A 128 -30.44 -28.63 -18.12
N PRO A 129 -31.42 -29.00 -17.27
CA PRO A 129 -31.72 -28.24 -16.07
C PRO A 129 -30.45 -28.14 -15.22
N ILE A 130 -29.99 -26.91 -14.96
CA ILE A 130 -28.85 -26.62 -14.09
C ILE A 130 -29.33 -26.88 -12.66
N GLY A 131 -29.23 -28.13 -12.19
CA GLY A 131 -29.56 -28.50 -10.82
C GLY A 131 -28.47 -28.02 -9.87
N PHE A 132 -28.85 -27.36 -8.79
CA PHE A 132 -27.94 -27.02 -7.70
C PHE A 132 -27.69 -28.27 -6.85
N PRO A 133 -26.45 -28.48 -6.36
CA PRO A 133 -26.16 -29.60 -5.50
C PRO A 133 -26.88 -29.42 -4.16
N GLU A 134 -27.71 -30.39 -3.77
CA GLU A 134 -28.28 -30.44 -2.43
C GLU A 134 -27.36 -31.24 -1.49
N THR A 135 -27.39 -30.88 -0.21
CA THR A 135 -26.64 -31.58 0.83
C THR A 135 -27.53 -31.93 2.01
N LYS A 136 -27.34 -33.13 2.56
CA LYS A 136 -27.94 -33.56 3.81
C LYS A 136 -26.91 -33.36 4.93
N ILE A 137 -27.35 -32.72 6.00
CA ILE A 137 -26.55 -32.48 7.20
C ILE A 137 -27.10 -33.36 8.32
N ALA A 138 -26.23 -34.06 9.05
CA ALA A 138 -26.61 -34.84 10.22
C ALA A 138 -25.59 -34.67 11.34
N GLU A 139 -26.06 -34.62 12.59
CA GLU A 139 -25.18 -34.62 13.75
C GLU A 139 -24.67 -36.05 14.00
N VAL A 140 -23.35 -36.19 14.18
CA VAL A 140 -22.67 -37.48 14.33
C VAL A 140 -22.30 -37.74 15.79
N SER A 141 -21.74 -36.74 16.47
CA SER A 141 -21.30 -36.89 17.86
C SER A 141 -21.14 -35.55 18.58
N ARG A 142 -21.07 -35.65 19.91
CA ARG A 142 -20.78 -34.55 20.83
C ARG A 142 -19.63 -34.93 21.77
N THR A 143 -18.76 -33.98 22.06
CA THR A 143 -17.62 -34.15 22.96
C THR A 143 -17.48 -32.91 23.85
N ALA A 144 -17.26 -33.12 25.15
CA ALA A 144 -16.84 -32.08 26.08
C ALA A 144 -15.30 -32.01 26.07
N LEU A 145 -14.70 -30.92 25.59
CA LEU A 145 -13.24 -30.78 25.56
C LEU A 145 -12.69 -30.10 26.82
N PHE A 146 -13.43 -29.12 27.34
CA PHE A 146 -13.00 -28.30 28.48
C PHE A 146 -13.37 -28.93 29.82
N ALA A 147 -12.53 -28.72 30.82
CA ALA A 147 -12.82 -29.05 32.21
C ALA A 147 -13.63 -27.92 32.86
N ASN A 148 -14.34 -28.23 33.95
CA ASN A 148 -15.06 -27.25 34.79
C ASN A 148 -15.97 -26.31 33.99
N PRO A 149 -17.06 -26.83 33.37
CA PRO A 149 -17.95 -25.98 32.60
C PRO A 149 -18.59 -24.91 33.48
N ASP A 150 -18.52 -23.67 33.01
CA ASP A 150 -19.11 -22.49 33.66
C ASP A 150 -20.17 -21.88 32.75
N ALA A 151 -21.18 -21.24 33.35
CA ALA A 151 -22.33 -20.71 32.64
C ALA A 151 -21.96 -19.59 31.63
N SER A 152 -20.87 -18.87 31.88
CA SER A 152 -20.39 -17.80 30.99
C SER A 152 -19.42 -18.28 29.91
N THR A 153 -18.85 -19.47 30.08
CA THR A 153 -17.84 -20.02 29.16
C THR A 153 -18.47 -20.51 27.87
N TYR A 154 -17.91 -20.12 26.73
CA TYR A 154 -18.26 -20.70 25.43
C TYR A 154 -17.03 -20.99 24.58
N GLN A 155 -17.19 -21.87 23.58
CA GLN A 155 -16.13 -22.17 22.61
C GLN A 155 -16.06 -21.08 21.53
N ARG A 156 -15.11 -20.15 21.69
CA ARG A 156 -14.94 -19.03 20.76
C ARG A 156 -14.15 -19.38 19.51
N LEU A 157 -13.09 -20.18 19.65
CA LEU A 157 -12.15 -20.45 18.58
C LEU A 157 -12.13 -21.94 18.25
N LEU A 158 -12.00 -22.26 16.96
CA LEU A 158 -11.94 -23.62 16.45
C LEU A 158 -11.13 -23.67 15.15
N ARG A 159 -10.15 -24.57 15.08
CA ARG A 159 -9.35 -24.85 13.88
C ARG A 159 -9.11 -26.33 13.71
N VAL A 160 -9.05 -26.79 12.47
CA VAL A 160 -8.75 -28.16 12.10
C VAL A 160 -7.72 -28.16 10.99
N SER A 161 -6.69 -29.00 11.12
CA SER A 161 -5.68 -29.25 10.10
C SER A 161 -5.43 -30.76 10.05
N GLY A 162 -5.91 -31.41 8.99
CA GLY A 162 -5.77 -32.86 8.82
C GLY A 162 -6.39 -33.64 9.98
N SER A 163 -5.57 -34.42 10.68
CA SER A 163 -5.97 -35.31 11.78
C SER A 163 -6.08 -34.63 13.15
N ILE A 164 -5.75 -33.33 13.26
CA ILE A 164 -5.72 -32.58 14.52
C ILE A 164 -6.62 -31.36 14.45
N GLY A 165 -7.34 -31.09 15.54
CA GLY A 165 -8.06 -29.86 15.77
C GLY A 165 -7.68 -29.22 17.10
N ALA A 166 -7.93 -27.91 17.21
CA ALA A 166 -7.76 -27.14 18.43
C ALA A 166 -8.97 -26.23 18.66
N ALA A 167 -9.38 -26.09 19.92
CA ALA A 167 -10.47 -25.24 20.34
C ALA A 167 -10.10 -24.44 21.59
N ALA A 168 -10.54 -23.18 21.66
CA ALA A 168 -10.29 -22.33 22.83
C ALA A 168 -11.59 -21.78 23.42
N SER A 169 -11.64 -21.72 24.74
CA SER A 169 -12.73 -21.12 25.50
C SER A 169 -12.56 -19.61 25.64
N ALA A 170 -13.66 -18.91 25.95
CA ALA A 170 -13.68 -17.48 26.25
C ALA A 170 -14.78 -17.15 27.28
N LEU A 171 -14.63 -16.01 27.95
CA LEU A 171 -15.48 -15.48 29.02
C LEU A 171 -15.53 -16.31 30.31
N GLY A 172 -14.86 -17.46 30.34
CA GLY A 172 -14.73 -18.30 31.53
C GLY A 172 -13.71 -17.77 32.53
N LYS A 173 -13.83 -18.22 33.78
CA LYS A 173 -12.84 -17.93 34.85
C LYS A 173 -11.47 -18.57 34.58
N GLU A 174 -11.50 -19.75 33.97
CA GLU A 174 -10.32 -20.55 33.61
C GLU A 174 -10.28 -20.69 32.09
N PRO A 175 -9.53 -19.83 31.38
CA PRO A 175 -9.40 -19.95 29.93
C PRO A 175 -8.60 -21.21 29.59
N GLN A 176 -9.11 -22.00 28.65
CA GLN A 176 -8.56 -23.30 28.30
C GLN A 176 -8.43 -23.43 26.78
N LEU A 177 -7.39 -24.15 26.36
CA LEU A 177 -7.12 -24.51 24.98
C LEU A 177 -7.00 -26.04 24.88
N ALA A 178 -7.94 -26.66 24.17
CA ALA A 178 -7.96 -28.11 23.99
C ALA A 178 -7.47 -28.49 22.60
N VAL A 179 -6.66 -29.56 22.54
CA VAL A 179 -6.23 -30.22 21.31
C VAL A 179 -6.94 -31.57 21.21
N PHE A 180 -7.48 -31.90 20.04
CA PHE A 180 -8.24 -33.12 19.81
C PHE A 180 -7.92 -33.76 18.45
N GLU A 181 -8.22 -35.06 18.34
CA GLU A 181 -8.07 -35.84 17.11
C GLU A 181 -9.38 -35.84 16.31
N THR A 182 -9.26 -35.72 14.98
CA THR A 182 -10.38 -35.71 14.02
C THR A 182 -10.58 -37.04 13.30
N THR A 183 -9.73 -38.04 13.55
CA THR A 183 -9.72 -39.32 12.84
C THR A 183 -10.92 -40.22 13.19
N THR A 184 -11.48 -40.04 14.38
CA THR A 184 -12.60 -40.83 14.90
C THR A 184 -13.93 -40.08 14.81
N PRO A 185 -15.07 -40.79 14.57
CA PRO A 185 -16.40 -40.16 14.55
C PRO A 185 -16.78 -39.44 15.85
N LYS A 186 -16.19 -39.84 16.98
CA LYS A 186 -16.25 -39.08 18.22
C LYS A 186 -14.86 -38.48 18.46
N PRO A 187 -14.69 -37.15 18.39
CA PRO A 187 -13.40 -36.50 18.57
C PRO A 187 -12.78 -36.87 19.92
N LYS A 188 -11.51 -37.28 19.90
CA LYS A 188 -10.79 -37.71 21.10
C LYS A 188 -9.90 -36.58 21.60
N ILE A 189 -10.00 -36.25 22.88
CA ILE A 189 -9.14 -35.23 23.51
C ILE A 189 -7.73 -35.78 23.59
N ARG A 190 -6.78 -34.95 23.17
CA ARG A 190 -5.35 -35.26 23.21
C ARG A 190 -4.65 -34.52 24.34
N GLY A 191 -5.09 -33.31 24.66
CA GLY A 191 -4.62 -32.54 25.81
C GLY A 191 -5.41 -31.26 25.99
N VAL A 192 -5.40 -30.73 27.21
CA VAL A 192 -6.02 -29.44 27.57
C VAL A 192 -4.95 -28.61 28.25
N LEU A 193 -4.78 -27.38 27.79
CA LEU A 193 -3.85 -26.41 28.32
C LEU A 193 -4.64 -25.33 29.05
N GLU A 194 -4.32 -25.11 30.33
CA GLU A 194 -4.82 -23.96 31.07
C GLU A 194 -4.02 -22.73 30.66
N LEU A 195 -4.72 -21.66 30.30
CA LEU A 195 -4.12 -20.42 29.84
C LEU A 195 -4.10 -19.40 30.97
N ALA A 196 -3.07 -18.55 31.00
CA ALA A 196 -3.05 -17.39 31.90
C ALA A 196 -4.02 -16.30 31.42
N ASN A 197 -4.14 -16.13 30.10
CA ASN A 197 -5.00 -15.17 29.44
C ASN A 197 -5.85 -15.87 28.37
N GLU A 198 -7.02 -15.32 28.07
CA GLU A 198 -7.84 -15.81 26.95
C GLU A 198 -7.07 -15.76 25.62
N ALA A 199 -7.22 -16.81 24.81
CA ALA A 199 -6.66 -16.83 23.47
C ALA A 199 -7.43 -15.86 22.55
N GLU A 200 -6.71 -14.89 21.98
CA GLU A 200 -7.26 -13.98 20.98
C GLU A 200 -7.44 -14.64 19.61
N ALA A 201 -6.53 -15.55 19.26
CA ALA A 201 -6.64 -16.36 18.06
C ALA A 201 -5.80 -17.63 18.16
N ILE A 202 -6.18 -18.63 17.39
CA ILE A 202 -5.46 -19.90 17.25
C ILE A 202 -5.35 -20.26 15.77
N ASP A 203 -4.31 -21.01 15.42
CA ASP A 203 -4.17 -21.68 14.14
C ASP A 203 -3.33 -22.95 14.28
N VAL A 204 -3.53 -23.91 13.37
CA VAL A 204 -2.82 -25.21 13.39
C VAL A 204 -2.33 -25.51 11.99
N ILE A 205 -1.10 -25.99 11.87
CA ILE A 205 -0.53 -26.47 10.61
C ILE A 205 0.15 -27.83 10.81
N GLN A 206 0.12 -28.66 9.76
CA GLN A 206 0.88 -29.91 9.73
C GLN A 206 2.35 -29.63 9.38
N THR A 207 3.27 -30.18 10.17
CA THR A 207 4.73 -30.02 9.98
C THR A 207 5.40 -31.32 9.54
N GLY A 208 4.79 -32.47 9.86
CA GLY A 208 5.23 -33.82 9.46
C GLY A 208 4.03 -34.76 9.37
N ASP A 209 4.25 -36.03 9.01
CA ASP A 209 3.13 -36.96 8.73
C ASP A 209 2.15 -37.13 9.91
N ASN A 210 2.68 -37.12 11.13
CA ASN A 210 1.90 -37.13 12.38
C ASN A 210 2.43 -36.07 13.36
N GLU A 211 2.92 -34.96 12.82
CA GLU A 211 3.44 -33.84 13.60
C GLU A 211 2.75 -32.57 13.15
N PHE A 212 2.33 -31.78 14.13
CA PHE A 212 1.59 -30.55 13.93
C PHE A 212 2.20 -29.47 14.81
N GLN A 213 1.93 -28.23 14.44
CA GLN A 213 2.27 -27.07 15.25
C GLN A 213 1.02 -26.23 15.47
N LEU A 214 0.71 -25.97 16.73
CA LEU A 214 -0.38 -25.10 17.16
C LEU A 214 0.24 -23.76 17.55
N ALA A 215 -0.29 -22.68 17.00
CA ALA A 215 -0.01 -21.34 17.49
C ALA A 215 -1.25 -20.77 18.14
N TYR A 216 -1.05 -20.05 19.24
CA TYR A 216 -2.08 -19.20 19.82
C TYR A 216 -1.47 -17.88 20.27
N VAL A 217 -2.31 -16.85 20.26
CA VAL A 217 -1.95 -15.52 20.76
C VAL A 217 -2.89 -15.15 21.89
N ASP A 218 -2.39 -14.46 22.89
CA ASP A 218 -3.24 -13.66 23.78
C ASP A 218 -3.32 -12.23 23.21
N ARG A 219 -3.41 -11.19 24.06
CA ARG A 219 -3.40 -9.80 23.59
C ARG A 219 -2.04 -9.34 23.05
N TYR A 220 -0.92 -9.81 23.59
CA TYR A 220 0.40 -9.24 23.32
C TYR A 220 1.46 -10.27 22.96
N GLU A 221 1.23 -11.55 23.25
CA GLU A 221 2.21 -12.61 23.16
C GLU A 221 1.75 -13.71 22.22
N LEU A 222 2.69 -14.28 21.48
CA LEU A 222 2.51 -15.40 20.58
C LEU A 222 3.22 -16.62 21.16
N TYR A 223 2.46 -17.70 21.26
CA TYR A 223 2.89 -18.98 21.77
C TYR A 223 2.82 -20.04 20.67
N VAL A 224 3.77 -20.96 20.69
CA VAL A 224 3.83 -22.11 19.79
C VAL A 224 3.90 -23.39 20.61
N VAL A 225 3.13 -24.39 20.21
CA VAL A 225 3.06 -25.71 20.83
C VAL A 225 3.33 -26.75 19.75
N SER A 226 4.40 -27.52 19.93
CA SER A 226 4.70 -28.67 19.07
C SER A 226 3.83 -29.86 19.44
N ILE A 227 3.06 -30.37 18.50
CA ILE A 227 2.17 -31.51 18.68
C ILE A 227 2.82 -32.70 17.97
N GLY A 228 3.54 -33.54 18.72
CA GLY A 228 4.24 -34.71 18.18
C GLY A 228 3.29 -35.85 17.80
N SER A 229 3.77 -37.08 17.67
CA SER A 229 2.89 -38.23 17.42
C SER A 229 2.34 -38.90 18.69
N LYS A 230 3.01 -38.73 19.84
CA LYS A 230 2.64 -39.37 21.12
C LYS A 230 2.37 -38.38 22.24
N THR A 231 3.17 -37.31 22.31
CA THR A 231 3.08 -36.29 23.36
C THR A 231 3.02 -34.90 22.72
N ASN A 232 2.42 -33.96 23.45
CA ASN A 232 2.44 -32.56 23.10
C ASN A 232 3.60 -31.91 23.86
N GLY A 233 4.31 -31.00 23.22
CA GLY A 233 5.29 -30.14 23.87
C GLY A 233 4.61 -29.09 24.75
N GLU A 234 5.42 -28.40 25.55
CA GLU A 234 4.95 -27.26 26.34
C GLU A 234 4.80 -26.00 25.47
N PRO A 235 3.95 -25.03 25.86
CA PRO A 235 3.86 -23.75 25.17
C PRO A 235 5.15 -22.93 25.27
N GLU A 236 5.72 -22.59 24.12
CA GLU A 236 6.86 -21.70 24.02
C GLU A 236 6.40 -20.30 23.61
N MET A 237 6.66 -19.29 24.44
CA MET A 237 6.44 -17.89 24.07
C MET A 237 7.53 -17.45 23.08
N VAL A 238 7.17 -17.29 21.81
CA VAL A 238 8.13 -17.03 20.73
C VAL A 238 8.20 -15.55 20.34
N PHE A 239 7.19 -14.75 20.67
CA PHE A 239 7.16 -13.32 20.36
C PHE A 239 6.29 -12.55 21.35
N SER A 240 6.69 -11.32 21.66
CA SER A 240 5.91 -10.37 22.45
C SER A 240 5.89 -9.02 21.75
N MET A 241 4.75 -8.33 21.80
CA MET A 241 4.57 -7.02 21.19
C MET A 241 5.51 -6.00 21.83
N PRO A 242 6.20 -5.17 21.01
CA PRO A 242 7.08 -4.14 21.53
C PRO A 242 6.31 -3.13 22.38
N ASP A 243 6.90 -2.75 23.51
CA ASP A 243 6.35 -1.74 24.41
C ASP A 243 6.89 -0.36 24.11
N ASP A 244 5.98 0.57 23.79
CA ASP A 244 6.30 1.99 23.67
C ASP A 244 5.49 2.75 24.71
N HIS A 245 6.02 2.83 25.94
CA HIS A 245 5.39 3.52 27.07
C HIS A 245 3.94 3.08 27.36
N GLY A 246 3.63 1.78 27.21
CA GLY A 246 2.29 1.23 27.42
C GLY A 246 1.39 1.26 26.17
N GLU A 247 1.84 1.84 25.05
CA GLU A 247 1.12 1.83 23.78
C GLU A 247 1.53 0.61 22.93
N ARG A 248 0.97 -0.56 23.26
CA ARG A 248 1.23 -1.82 22.54
C ARG A 248 0.13 -2.16 21.54
N PRO A 249 0.47 -2.55 20.29
CA PRO A 249 -0.50 -3.20 19.41
C PRO A 249 -1.04 -4.49 20.04
N GLN A 250 -2.31 -4.79 19.81
CA GLN A 250 -2.97 -5.98 20.35
C GLN A 250 -3.26 -6.97 19.24
N PHE A 251 -2.83 -8.22 19.41
CA PHE A 251 -3.18 -9.29 18.47
C PHE A 251 -4.68 -9.42 18.33
N ARG A 252 -5.14 -9.66 17.10
CA ARG A 252 -6.55 -9.92 16.81
C ARG A 252 -6.76 -11.25 16.09
N SER A 253 -5.88 -11.60 15.17
CA SER A 253 -5.98 -12.86 14.45
C SER A 253 -4.64 -13.30 13.89
N ILE A 254 -4.46 -14.62 13.75
CA ILE A 254 -3.27 -15.24 13.18
C ILE A 254 -3.64 -16.30 12.14
N ARG A 255 -2.76 -16.47 11.17
CA ARG A 255 -2.78 -17.55 10.17
C ARG A 255 -1.38 -18.04 9.87
N TYR A 256 -1.17 -19.35 9.90
CA TYR A 256 0.02 -19.94 9.30
C TYR A 256 0.01 -19.68 7.79
N LEU A 257 1.18 -19.29 7.28
CA LEU A 257 1.47 -19.22 5.84
C LEU A 257 2.23 -20.46 5.41
N THR A 258 3.23 -20.82 6.20
CA THR A 258 4.06 -22.02 6.11
C THR A 258 4.46 -22.43 7.54
N PRO A 259 5.05 -23.61 7.76
CA PRO A 259 5.61 -23.97 9.07
C PRO A 259 6.66 -22.99 9.63
N GLU A 260 7.25 -22.14 8.78
CA GLU A 260 8.24 -21.14 9.19
C GLU A 260 7.63 -19.74 9.40
N PHE A 261 6.39 -19.50 8.96
CA PHE A 261 5.83 -18.16 8.89
C PHE A 261 4.37 -18.09 9.34
N ILE A 262 4.10 -17.14 10.24
CA ILE A 262 2.74 -16.75 10.64
C ILE A 262 2.47 -15.33 10.16
N LEU A 263 1.28 -15.09 9.61
CA LEU A 263 0.74 -13.76 9.43
C LEU A 263 -0.18 -13.42 10.59
N ALA A 264 0.09 -12.30 11.26
CA ALA A 264 -0.75 -11.75 12.30
C ALA A 264 -1.37 -10.42 11.86
N VAL A 265 -2.61 -10.17 12.30
CA VAL A 265 -3.19 -8.83 12.31
C VAL A 265 -3.36 -8.35 13.73
N SER A 266 -2.93 -7.11 13.97
CA SER A 266 -2.89 -6.51 15.31
C SER A 266 -3.49 -5.11 15.27
N ASN A 267 -4.34 -4.78 16.23
CA ASN A 267 -4.94 -3.46 16.35
C ASN A 267 -4.00 -2.50 17.06
N LEU A 268 -3.88 -1.27 16.56
CA LEU A 268 -3.11 -0.23 17.26
C LEU A 268 -3.78 0.14 18.59
N PRO A 269 -3.00 0.51 19.62
CA PRO A 269 -3.48 0.67 21.01
C PRO A 269 -4.60 1.71 21.15
N LYS A 270 -4.51 2.79 20.36
CA LYS A 270 -5.57 3.79 20.29
C LYS A 270 -6.70 3.31 19.41
N ARG A 271 -7.93 3.31 19.95
CA ARG A 271 -9.14 2.88 19.23
C ARG A 271 -9.25 3.56 17.86
N ASN A 272 -9.56 2.77 16.83
CA ASN A 272 -9.74 3.25 15.45
C ASN A 272 -8.53 4.04 14.90
N THR A 273 -7.30 3.73 15.31
CA THR A 273 -6.09 4.36 14.71
C THR A 273 -5.45 3.55 13.60
N GLY A 274 -5.95 2.33 13.37
CA GLY A 274 -5.51 1.43 12.33
C GLY A 274 -5.17 0.04 12.86
N ALA A 275 -4.73 -0.82 11.95
CA ALA A 275 -4.21 -2.14 12.25
C ALA A 275 -2.88 -2.38 11.53
N LEU A 276 -2.07 -3.27 12.07
CA LEU A 276 -0.80 -3.72 11.52
C LEU A 276 -0.95 -5.16 11.04
N LEU A 277 -0.48 -5.43 9.84
CA LEU A 277 -0.22 -6.78 9.35
C LEU A 277 1.26 -7.08 9.55
N GLN A 278 1.57 -8.19 10.21
CA GLN A 278 2.93 -8.61 10.55
C GLN A 278 3.14 -10.06 10.10
N GLY A 279 4.03 -10.26 9.12
CA GLY A 279 4.57 -11.58 8.81
C GLY A 279 5.72 -11.88 9.77
N LEU A 280 5.56 -12.86 10.64
CA LEU A 280 6.52 -13.29 11.64
C LEU A 280 7.18 -14.59 11.16
N ARG A 281 8.51 -14.60 11.10
CA ARG A 281 9.31 -15.82 10.94
C ARG A 281 9.44 -16.50 12.28
N LEU A 282 9.01 -17.74 12.40
CA LEU A 282 9.08 -18.54 13.61
C LEU A 282 10.53 -18.92 13.97
N PRO A 283 10.77 -19.33 15.23
CA PRO A 283 12.08 -19.78 15.68
C PRO A 283 12.66 -20.89 14.80
N SER A 284 13.98 -20.87 14.65
CA SER A 284 14.75 -21.86 13.90
C SER A 284 16.06 -22.11 14.63
N PRO A 285 16.79 -23.22 14.38
CA PRO A 285 18.10 -23.44 15.01
C PRO A 285 19.00 -22.20 14.88
N GLY A 286 19.52 -21.69 16.01
CA GLY A 286 20.29 -20.44 16.10
C GLY A 286 19.47 -19.16 16.31
N HIS A 287 18.13 -19.23 16.33
CA HIS A 287 17.22 -18.11 16.59
C HIS A 287 16.03 -18.57 17.47
N GLU A 288 16.09 -18.26 18.76
CA GLU A 288 15.09 -18.72 19.75
C GLU A 288 13.75 -17.98 19.69
N LYS A 289 13.73 -16.73 19.19
CA LYS A 289 12.53 -15.90 19.10
C LYS A 289 12.10 -15.68 17.66
N ALA A 290 10.80 -15.49 17.46
CA ALA A 290 10.26 -15.13 16.17
C ALA A 290 10.68 -13.70 15.79
N ARG A 291 10.82 -13.45 14.49
CA ARG A 291 11.33 -12.18 13.94
C ARG A 291 10.38 -11.62 12.91
N LEU A 292 10.32 -10.29 12.81
CA LEU A 292 9.52 -9.63 11.78
C LEU A 292 10.14 -9.86 10.40
N ALA A 293 9.40 -10.46 9.48
CA ALA A 293 9.79 -10.74 8.10
C ALA A 293 9.12 -9.77 7.10
N ALA A 294 7.87 -9.41 7.34
CA ALA A 294 7.13 -8.45 6.53
C ALA A 294 6.18 -7.63 7.40
N THR A 295 5.93 -6.37 7.03
CA THR A 295 4.97 -5.52 7.75
C THR A 295 4.22 -4.59 6.81
N ALA A 296 2.95 -4.35 7.11
CA ALA A 296 2.15 -3.34 6.45
C ALA A 296 1.17 -2.70 7.43
N LYS A 297 1.06 -1.37 7.40
CA LYS A 297 0.03 -0.64 8.13
C LYS A 297 -1.21 -0.50 7.26
N ILE A 298 -2.37 -0.81 7.82
CA ILE A 298 -3.66 -0.48 7.19
C ILE A 298 -3.91 1.01 7.45
N PRO A 299 -3.94 1.87 6.40
CA PRO A 299 -3.89 3.32 6.56
C PRO A 299 -5.19 3.95 7.06
N ARG A 300 -6.25 3.15 7.27
CA ARG A 300 -7.57 3.64 7.70
C ARG A 300 -7.69 3.69 9.22
N LYS A 301 -8.52 4.61 9.69
CA LYS A 301 -8.98 4.70 11.09
C LYS A 301 -10.00 3.59 11.40
N MET A 302 -9.56 2.33 11.30
CA MET A 302 -10.38 1.15 11.58
C MET A 302 -9.63 0.21 12.52
N SER A 303 -10.38 -0.64 13.22
CA SER A 303 -9.86 -1.78 13.97
C SER A 303 -10.23 -3.05 13.22
N ALA A 304 -9.27 -3.95 13.06
CA ALA A 304 -9.46 -5.25 12.45
C ALA A 304 -10.40 -6.10 13.30
N THR A 305 -11.34 -6.78 12.64
CA THR A 305 -12.29 -7.70 13.27
C THR A 305 -12.00 -9.16 12.92
N ALA A 306 -11.56 -9.43 11.69
CA ALA A 306 -11.25 -10.76 11.17
C ALA A 306 -10.11 -10.75 10.14
N LEU A 307 -9.44 -11.90 9.99
CA LEU A 307 -8.37 -12.17 9.02
C LEU A 307 -8.66 -13.46 8.27
N ALA A 308 -8.53 -13.43 6.94
CA ALA A 308 -8.49 -14.61 6.11
C ALA A 308 -7.25 -14.58 5.21
N VAL A 309 -6.65 -15.74 4.98
CA VAL A 309 -5.48 -15.92 4.11
C VAL A 309 -5.65 -17.18 3.30
N THR A 310 -5.18 -17.16 2.05
CA THR A 310 -5.17 -18.33 1.17
C THR A 310 -3.93 -18.35 0.28
N ASN A 311 -3.47 -19.56 -0.04
CA ASN A 311 -2.29 -19.81 -0.87
C ASN A 311 -2.73 -20.15 -2.31
N LEU A 312 -2.21 -19.41 -3.30
CA LEU A 312 -2.55 -19.63 -4.71
C LEU A 312 -1.76 -20.76 -5.39
N SER A 313 -0.76 -21.31 -4.71
CA SER A 313 0.04 -22.46 -5.18
C SER A 313 0.18 -23.46 -4.04
N LEU A 314 -0.90 -24.21 -3.79
CA LEU A 314 -0.91 -25.23 -2.75
C LEU A 314 0.18 -26.30 -3.02
N PRO A 315 0.90 -26.75 -1.96
CA PRO A 315 1.85 -27.84 -2.09
C PRO A 315 1.14 -29.15 -2.42
N ALA A 316 1.89 -30.11 -2.99
CA ALA A 316 1.34 -31.41 -3.41
C ALA A 316 0.85 -32.26 -2.22
N SER A 317 1.50 -32.12 -1.07
CA SER A 317 1.07 -32.68 0.21
C SER A 317 1.22 -31.61 1.31
N PRO A 318 0.52 -31.73 2.45
CA PRO A 318 0.66 -30.81 3.57
C PRO A 318 2.09 -30.70 4.12
N THR A 319 2.89 -31.77 4.00
CA THR A 319 4.28 -31.85 4.47
C THR A 319 5.31 -31.43 3.43
N SER A 320 4.90 -31.24 2.17
CA SER A 320 5.81 -30.83 1.11
C SER A 320 6.23 -29.37 1.31
N PRO A 321 7.52 -29.02 1.06
CA PRO A 321 7.97 -27.64 1.14
C PRO A 321 7.13 -26.72 0.25
N VAL A 322 6.72 -25.58 0.81
CA VAL A 322 5.97 -24.56 0.06
C VAL A 322 6.93 -23.88 -0.92
N GLY A 323 6.62 -23.94 -2.21
CA GLY A 323 7.40 -23.30 -3.26
C GLY A 323 7.20 -21.78 -3.35
N ASN A 324 7.62 -21.21 -4.47
CA ASN A 324 7.30 -19.82 -4.80
C ASN A 324 5.79 -19.67 -4.95
N THR A 325 5.18 -18.78 -4.17
CA THR A 325 3.73 -18.57 -4.22
C THR A 325 3.34 -17.16 -3.81
N GLN A 326 2.13 -16.76 -4.19
CA GLN A 326 1.48 -15.56 -3.71
C GLN A 326 0.35 -15.95 -2.75
N PHE A 327 0.38 -15.39 -1.55
CA PHE A 327 -0.73 -15.41 -0.62
C PHE A 327 -1.66 -14.23 -0.88
N VAL A 328 -2.97 -14.47 -0.76
CA VAL A 328 -3.99 -13.42 -0.76
C VAL A 328 -4.49 -13.25 0.66
N VAL A 329 -4.49 -12.01 1.14
CA VAL A 329 -4.80 -11.66 2.52
C VAL A 329 -6.01 -10.71 2.50
N ALA A 330 -7.00 -10.99 3.34
CA ALA A 330 -8.16 -10.15 3.56
C ALA A 330 -8.28 -9.81 5.05
N VAL A 331 -8.42 -8.51 5.33
CA VAL A 331 -8.64 -7.99 6.69
C VAL A 331 -9.96 -7.23 6.71
N ALA A 332 -10.89 -7.68 7.55
CA ALA A 332 -12.13 -6.97 7.80
C ALA A 332 -11.93 -5.88 8.85
N GLY A 333 -12.50 -4.71 8.61
CA GLY A 333 -12.58 -3.61 9.55
C GLY A 333 -13.94 -3.53 10.24
N ASN A 334 -13.96 -2.88 11.40
CA ASN A 334 -15.17 -2.48 12.11
C ASN A 334 -15.99 -1.39 11.39
N ASP A 335 -15.59 -0.97 10.19
CA ASP A 335 -16.27 0.00 9.34
C ASP A 335 -16.95 -0.67 8.12
N SER A 336 -17.22 -1.98 8.20
CA SER A 336 -17.74 -2.80 7.09
C SER A 336 -16.88 -2.77 5.82
N SER A 337 -15.57 -2.50 5.97
CA SER A 337 -14.60 -2.56 4.88
C SER A 337 -13.76 -3.83 4.92
N ILE A 338 -13.30 -4.28 3.75
CA ILE A 338 -12.34 -5.38 3.62
C ILE A 338 -11.13 -4.86 2.86
N SER A 339 -9.99 -4.80 3.54
CA SER A 339 -8.71 -4.43 2.94
C SER A 339 -8.00 -5.67 2.42
N LEU A 340 -7.64 -5.66 1.13
CA LEU A 340 -7.06 -6.81 0.43
C LEU A 340 -5.60 -6.56 0.07
N TYR A 341 -4.76 -7.54 0.41
CA TYR A 341 -3.31 -7.51 0.23
C TYR A 341 -2.83 -8.76 -0.50
N THR A 342 -1.71 -8.64 -1.21
CA THR A 342 -0.91 -9.76 -1.67
C THR A 342 0.35 -9.88 -0.82
N LEU A 343 0.87 -11.09 -0.65
CA LEU A 343 2.16 -11.35 -0.02
C LEU A 343 2.91 -12.42 -0.81
N GLU A 344 4.14 -12.15 -1.22
CA GLU A 344 4.95 -13.10 -1.97
C GLU A 344 5.82 -13.93 -1.02
N HIS A 345 5.84 -15.24 -1.26
CA HIS A 345 6.78 -16.18 -0.67
C HIS A 345 7.76 -16.64 -1.74
N GLN A 346 9.05 -16.46 -1.47
CA GLN A 346 10.12 -16.85 -2.36
C GLN A 346 11.06 -17.82 -1.64
N VAL A 347 11.29 -18.96 -2.30
CA VAL A 347 12.25 -19.96 -1.87
C VAL A 347 13.61 -19.62 -2.47
N SER A 348 14.64 -19.61 -1.63
CA SER A 348 16.04 -19.44 -2.03
C SER A 348 16.88 -20.55 -1.41
N SER A 349 18.06 -20.81 -1.98
CA SER A 349 19.00 -21.80 -1.45
C SER A 349 19.48 -21.50 -0.04
N ALA A 350 19.50 -20.22 0.35
CA ALA A 350 19.90 -19.79 1.67
C ALA A 350 18.73 -19.78 2.66
N LEU A 351 17.65 -19.06 2.34
CA LEU A 351 16.52 -18.82 3.25
C LEU A 351 15.23 -18.55 2.47
N ASN A 352 14.11 -19.03 2.99
CA ASN A 352 12.77 -18.62 2.55
C ASN A 352 12.49 -17.16 2.95
N LEU A 353 11.84 -16.40 2.07
CA LEU A 353 11.59 -14.96 2.24
C LEU A 353 10.12 -14.61 2.03
N LEU A 354 9.61 -13.74 2.91
CA LEU A 354 8.35 -13.04 2.72
C LEU A 354 8.62 -11.60 2.28
N HIS A 355 7.97 -11.17 1.21
CA HIS A 355 8.15 -9.80 0.71
C HIS A 355 6.91 -9.32 -0.05
N ASN A 356 6.88 -8.02 -0.39
CA ASN A 356 5.80 -7.39 -1.14
C ASN A 356 4.40 -7.55 -0.50
N LEU A 357 4.31 -7.41 0.83
CA LEU A 357 3.04 -7.30 1.55
C LEU A 357 2.34 -5.98 1.18
N TYR A 358 1.66 -5.97 0.03
CA TYR A 358 1.16 -4.75 -0.58
C TYR A 358 -0.36 -4.79 -0.77
N PRO A 359 -1.04 -3.66 -0.54
CA PRO A 359 -2.47 -3.56 -0.81
C PRO A 359 -2.71 -3.60 -2.32
N PHE A 360 -3.81 -4.24 -2.74
CA PHE A 360 -4.30 -4.15 -4.12
C PHE A 360 -5.70 -3.55 -4.21
N HIS A 361 -6.54 -3.73 -3.20
CA HIS A 361 -7.89 -3.14 -3.20
C HIS A 361 -8.48 -2.99 -1.79
N THR A 362 -9.52 -2.16 -1.64
CA THR A 362 -10.39 -2.16 -0.45
C THR A 362 -11.85 -2.14 -0.87
N LEU A 363 -12.59 -3.18 -0.46
CA LEU A 363 -14.04 -3.24 -0.58
C LEU A 363 -14.67 -2.44 0.56
N ARG A 364 -15.65 -1.59 0.27
CA ARG A 364 -16.28 -0.71 1.28
C ARG A 364 -17.76 -1.00 1.38
N GLY A 365 -18.31 -0.88 2.59
CA GLY A 365 -19.74 -1.06 2.85
C GLY A 365 -20.22 -2.42 2.35
N VAL A 366 -19.44 -3.48 2.60
CA VAL A 366 -19.74 -4.81 2.09
C VAL A 366 -21.10 -5.27 2.62
N HIS A 367 -21.36 -5.01 3.91
CA HIS A 367 -22.65 -5.24 4.57
C HIS A 367 -23.29 -3.91 4.97
N GLY A 368 -23.18 -2.87 4.13
CA GLY A 368 -23.70 -1.54 4.44
C GLY A 368 -23.02 -0.90 5.66
N HIS A 369 -23.77 -0.72 6.74
CA HIS A 369 -23.28 -0.18 8.02
C HIS A 369 -22.92 -1.26 9.04
N ASP A 370 -23.14 -2.53 8.68
CA ASP A 370 -23.04 -3.63 9.62
C ASP A 370 -21.62 -4.17 9.71
N ASN A 371 -21.26 -4.61 10.92
CA ASN A 371 -19.95 -5.17 11.20
C ASN A 371 -19.80 -6.55 10.55
N ILE A 372 -18.59 -6.80 10.03
CA ILE A 372 -18.22 -8.12 9.53
C ILE A 372 -17.90 -9.03 10.72
N SER A 373 -18.64 -10.13 10.85
CA SER A 373 -18.44 -11.15 11.90
C SER A 373 -17.41 -12.20 11.51
N GLY A 374 -17.28 -12.51 10.21
CA GLY A 374 -16.39 -13.56 9.73
C GLY A 374 -15.86 -13.33 8.32
N LEU A 375 -14.70 -13.92 8.04
CA LEU A 375 -14.07 -13.96 6.72
C LEU A 375 -13.51 -15.36 6.45
N ALA A 376 -13.70 -15.87 5.23
CA ALA A 376 -13.09 -17.12 4.78
C ALA A 376 -12.76 -17.04 3.28
N PHE A 377 -11.62 -17.62 2.90
CA PHE A 377 -11.27 -17.80 1.49
C PHE A 377 -11.56 -19.24 1.08
N SER A 378 -12.01 -19.43 -0.16
CA SER A 378 -12.01 -20.75 -0.78
C SER A 378 -10.58 -21.23 -1.04
N THR A 379 -10.37 -22.54 -1.05
CA THR A 379 -9.11 -23.11 -1.56
C THR A 379 -9.03 -22.93 -3.06
N PHE A 380 -7.81 -22.75 -3.60
CA PHE A 380 -7.60 -22.66 -5.04
C PHE A 380 -6.74 -23.83 -5.51
N VAL A 381 -7.31 -24.64 -6.40
CA VAL A 381 -6.62 -25.74 -7.06
C VAL A 381 -6.40 -25.34 -8.51
N ALA A 382 -5.13 -25.26 -8.91
CA ALA A 382 -4.77 -24.88 -10.26
C ALA A 382 -5.39 -25.86 -11.28
N PRO A 383 -6.13 -25.37 -12.30
CA PRO A 383 -6.74 -26.25 -13.28
C PRO A 383 -5.68 -26.90 -14.17
N LYS A 384 -5.87 -28.18 -14.49
CA LYS A 384 -5.01 -28.93 -15.42
C LYS A 384 -5.13 -28.44 -16.87
N THR A 385 -6.27 -27.85 -17.24
CA THR A 385 -6.57 -27.38 -18.60
C THR A 385 -6.88 -25.87 -18.63
N HIS A 386 -6.63 -25.25 -19.78
CA HIS A 386 -6.49 -23.80 -19.93
C HIS A 386 -7.78 -23.02 -20.28
N ILE A 387 -8.96 -23.54 -19.97
CA ILE A 387 -10.17 -23.16 -20.74
C ILE A 387 -10.97 -22.01 -20.10
N ARG A 388 -10.80 -21.68 -18.82
CA ARG A 388 -11.68 -20.70 -18.13
C ARG A 388 -10.92 -19.66 -17.32
N ALA A 389 -11.50 -18.46 -17.22
CA ALA A 389 -11.06 -17.43 -16.28
C ALA A 389 -11.07 -18.01 -14.86
N GLN A 390 -9.96 -17.84 -14.14
CA GLN A 390 -9.78 -18.37 -12.79
C GLN A 390 -10.04 -17.28 -11.77
N HIS A 391 -10.55 -17.68 -10.61
CA HIS A 391 -10.87 -16.78 -9.52
C HIS A 391 -10.71 -17.52 -8.19
N ILE A 392 -10.59 -16.76 -7.11
CA ILE A 392 -10.70 -17.24 -5.74
C ILE A 392 -11.86 -16.53 -5.07
N LYS A 393 -12.55 -17.20 -4.15
CA LYS A 393 -13.75 -16.66 -3.51
C LYS A 393 -13.43 -16.19 -2.11
N LEU A 394 -13.87 -14.98 -1.80
CA LEU A 394 -13.82 -14.42 -0.45
C LEU A 394 -15.24 -14.30 0.08
N ALA A 395 -15.57 -15.12 1.07
CA ALA A 395 -16.82 -15.01 1.81
C ALA A 395 -16.65 -14.05 2.98
N SER A 396 -17.67 -13.24 3.21
CA SER A 396 -17.80 -12.37 4.38
C SER A 396 -19.21 -12.46 4.94
N THR A 397 -19.34 -12.46 6.25
CA THR A 397 -20.62 -12.59 6.95
C THR A 397 -20.82 -11.44 7.92
N SER A 398 -22.08 -11.16 8.25
CA SER A 398 -22.45 -10.17 9.26
C SER A 398 -23.39 -10.76 10.31
N LEU A 399 -23.44 -10.13 11.49
CA LEU A 399 -24.42 -10.46 12.53
C LEU A 399 -25.85 -10.13 12.06
N GLN A 400 -25.99 -9.25 11.07
CA GLN A 400 -27.24 -8.83 10.45
C GLN A 400 -27.68 -9.77 9.32
N LYS A 401 -27.29 -11.05 9.42
CA LYS A 401 -27.82 -12.18 8.63
C LYS A 401 -27.46 -12.18 7.15
N THR A 402 -26.52 -11.34 6.73
CA THR A 402 -26.07 -11.23 5.34
C THR A 402 -24.79 -12.03 5.11
N VAL A 403 -24.72 -12.67 3.94
CA VAL A 403 -23.57 -13.40 3.40
C VAL A 403 -23.23 -12.81 2.05
N THR A 404 -21.97 -12.42 1.86
CA THR A 404 -21.49 -11.86 0.60
C THR A 404 -20.25 -12.59 0.14
N ILE A 405 -20.20 -12.97 -1.14
CA ILE A 405 -19.04 -13.58 -1.77
C ILE A 405 -18.50 -12.68 -2.87
N HIS A 406 -17.20 -12.41 -2.83
CA HIS A 406 -16.48 -11.73 -3.89
C HIS A 406 -15.58 -12.70 -4.65
N ASN A 407 -15.69 -12.69 -5.98
CA ASN A 407 -14.87 -13.51 -6.87
C ASN A 407 -13.64 -12.70 -7.34
N ILE A 408 -12.48 -12.93 -6.73
CA ILE A 408 -11.24 -12.21 -7.04
C ILE A 408 -10.55 -12.89 -8.23
N PRO A 409 -10.38 -12.21 -9.38
CA PRO A 409 -9.82 -12.81 -10.58
C PRO A 409 -8.33 -13.13 -10.44
N LEU A 410 -7.91 -14.26 -11.02
CA LEU A 410 -6.54 -14.74 -11.06
C LEU A 410 -6.02 -14.77 -12.50
N LYS A 411 -4.71 -14.59 -12.66
CA LYS A 411 -4.01 -14.73 -13.93
C LYS A 411 -2.80 -15.64 -13.77
N LYS A 412 -2.37 -16.23 -14.89
CA LYS A 412 -1.09 -16.96 -14.92
C LYS A 412 0.08 -15.99 -14.83
N PHE A 413 1.09 -16.39 -14.08
CA PHE A 413 2.34 -15.70 -13.89
C PHE A 413 3.49 -16.67 -14.17
N VAL A 414 4.47 -16.20 -14.91
CA VAL A 414 5.68 -16.96 -15.22
C VAL A 414 6.79 -16.42 -14.36
N ASP A 415 7.40 -17.25 -13.53
CA ASP A 415 8.52 -16.82 -12.69
C ASP A 415 9.73 -16.53 -13.58
N MET A 416 10.03 -15.24 -13.76
CA MET A 416 11.13 -14.79 -14.63
C MET A 416 12.51 -14.96 -14.01
N GLN A 417 12.56 -15.14 -12.68
CA GLN A 417 13.78 -15.31 -11.90
C GLN A 417 14.50 -16.64 -12.20
N THR A 418 13.80 -17.65 -12.72
CA THR A 418 14.42 -18.91 -13.14
C THR A 418 15.15 -18.72 -14.49
N PRO A 419 16.47 -19.05 -14.57
CA PRO A 419 17.26 -18.90 -15.79
C PRO A 419 16.60 -19.59 -16.99
N ARG A 420 16.52 -18.90 -18.13
CA ARG A 420 15.92 -19.46 -19.36
C ARG A 420 16.93 -20.36 -20.05
N ASN A 421 16.82 -21.66 -19.87
CA ASN A 421 17.51 -22.62 -20.74
C ASN A 421 16.66 -22.87 -22.00
N ARG A 422 17.17 -22.51 -23.20
CA ARG A 422 16.45 -22.71 -24.47
C ARG A 422 16.18 -24.20 -24.79
N LYS A 423 16.95 -25.13 -24.21
CA LYS A 423 16.76 -26.58 -24.34
C LYS A 423 16.17 -27.23 -23.07
N GLY A 424 15.83 -26.44 -22.06
CA GLY A 424 15.28 -26.94 -20.79
C GLY A 424 13.75 -26.99 -20.80
N PRO A 425 13.15 -27.54 -19.73
CA PRO A 425 11.70 -27.53 -19.55
C PRO A 425 11.16 -26.08 -19.50
N PRO A 426 9.88 -25.87 -19.85
CA PRO A 426 9.26 -24.55 -19.77
C PRO A 426 9.32 -24.00 -18.33
N ARG A 427 9.40 -22.67 -18.22
CA ARG A 427 9.46 -22.00 -16.92
C ARG A 427 8.25 -22.36 -16.06
N PRO A 428 8.43 -22.52 -14.74
CA PRO A 428 7.31 -22.79 -13.85
C PRO A 428 6.29 -21.65 -13.96
N THR A 429 5.02 -22.03 -14.09
CA THR A 429 3.90 -21.10 -14.15
C THR A 429 3.04 -21.29 -12.92
N ARG A 430 2.68 -20.20 -12.26
CA ARG A 430 1.77 -20.18 -11.11
C ARG A 430 0.62 -19.22 -11.35
N TYR A 431 -0.36 -19.21 -10.47
CA TYR A 431 -1.44 -18.20 -10.50
C TYR A 431 -1.17 -17.10 -9.47
N VAL A 432 -1.52 -15.89 -9.85
CA VAL A 432 -1.47 -14.69 -9.00
C VAL A 432 -2.74 -13.88 -9.20
N VAL A 433 -3.04 -12.99 -8.26
CA VAL A 433 -4.15 -12.03 -8.39
C VAL A 433 -3.96 -11.22 -9.68
N ALA A 434 -5.04 -11.11 -10.47
CA ALA A 434 -4.99 -10.42 -11.74
C ALA A 434 -4.75 -8.91 -11.55
N MET A 435 -5.40 -8.34 -10.54
CA MET A 435 -5.21 -6.96 -10.10
C MET A 435 -3.81 -6.77 -9.50
N GLN A 436 -3.07 -5.77 -9.97
CA GLN A 436 -1.73 -5.48 -9.48
C GLN A 436 -1.77 -4.83 -8.09
N SER A 437 -1.00 -5.37 -7.15
CA SER A 437 -0.74 -4.72 -5.87
C SER A 437 0.25 -3.56 -6.04
N ARG A 438 0.13 -2.55 -5.18
CA ARG A 438 0.95 -1.34 -5.22
C ARG A 438 1.60 -1.11 -3.87
N GLY A 439 2.92 -1.14 -3.83
CA GLY A 439 3.70 -0.77 -2.67
C GLY A 439 3.65 0.74 -2.38
N PRO A 440 4.22 1.17 -1.23
CA PRO A 440 4.34 2.59 -0.91
C PRO A 440 5.10 3.32 -2.02
N SER A 441 4.49 4.35 -2.60
CA SER A 441 5.11 5.12 -3.67
C SER A 441 6.01 6.21 -3.07
N ALA A 442 7.24 6.33 -3.57
CA ALA A 442 8.11 7.45 -3.25
C ALA A 442 7.68 8.76 -3.93
N ARG A 443 6.76 8.70 -4.91
CA ARG A 443 6.27 9.87 -5.66
C ARG A 443 5.81 11.02 -4.75
N PRO A 444 4.90 10.86 -3.77
CA PRO A 444 4.52 11.95 -2.90
C PRO A 444 5.71 12.55 -2.14
N LEU A 445 6.63 11.74 -1.63
CA LEU A 445 7.84 12.23 -0.95
C LEU A 445 8.70 13.07 -1.90
N VAL A 446 8.97 12.54 -3.10
CA VAL A 446 9.75 13.22 -4.14
C VAL A 446 9.05 14.49 -4.61
N THR A 447 7.73 14.47 -4.80
CA THR A 447 6.93 15.64 -5.17
C THR A 447 6.97 16.70 -4.08
N THR A 448 6.81 16.33 -2.82
CA THR A 448 6.92 17.27 -1.68
C THR A 448 8.32 17.86 -1.59
N LEU A 449 9.37 17.03 -1.71
CA LEU A 449 10.76 17.51 -1.70
C LEU A 449 11.04 18.44 -2.88
N ALA A 450 10.52 18.13 -4.07
CA ALA A 450 10.65 18.98 -5.25
C ALA A 450 9.93 20.32 -5.07
N ILE A 451 8.75 20.35 -4.45
CA ILE A 451 8.04 21.59 -4.10
C ILE A 451 8.86 22.42 -3.10
N ILE A 452 9.43 21.79 -2.07
CA ILE A 452 10.30 22.48 -1.09
C ILE A 452 11.51 23.10 -1.79
N VAL A 453 12.19 22.34 -2.66
CA VAL A 453 13.34 22.84 -3.44
C VAL A 453 12.94 24.00 -4.35
N LEU A 454 11.77 23.93 -5.00
CA LEU A 454 11.25 25.01 -5.83
C LEU A 454 10.97 26.28 -5.01
N ILE A 455 10.36 26.16 -3.83
CA ILE A 455 10.12 27.28 -2.92
C ILE A 455 11.45 27.92 -2.49
N LEU A 456 12.44 27.11 -2.10
CA LEU A 456 13.77 27.61 -1.74
C LEU A 456 14.46 28.31 -2.92
N ALA A 457 14.30 27.80 -4.14
CA ALA A 457 14.81 28.44 -5.35
C ALA A 457 14.14 29.80 -5.61
N ILE A 458 12.82 29.90 -5.43
CA ILE A 458 12.06 31.16 -5.54
C ILE A 458 12.55 32.18 -4.50
N VAL A 459 12.75 31.75 -3.24
CA VAL A 459 13.27 32.61 -2.17
C VAL A 459 14.69 33.07 -2.48
N ALA A 460 15.58 32.14 -2.87
CA ALA A 460 16.96 32.46 -3.22
C ALA A 460 17.04 33.42 -4.42
N GLN A 461 16.19 33.23 -5.43
CA GLN A 461 16.11 34.12 -6.59
C GLN A 461 15.57 35.50 -6.18
N SER A 462 14.57 35.57 -5.31
CA SER A 462 14.06 36.84 -4.76
C SER A 462 15.13 37.60 -3.98
N VAL A 463 15.92 36.91 -3.17
CA VAL A 463 17.07 37.49 -2.44
C VAL A 463 18.16 37.98 -3.40
N LYS A 464 18.50 37.21 -4.45
CA LYS A 464 19.45 37.65 -5.49
C LYS A 464 18.97 38.91 -6.23
N GLU A 465 17.68 39.00 -6.52
CA GLU A 465 17.06 40.18 -7.12
C GLU A 465 17.08 41.39 -6.16
N MET A 466 16.89 41.17 -4.86
CA MET A 466 17.01 42.21 -3.83
C MET A 466 18.43 42.78 -3.72
N TYR A 467 19.46 41.93 -3.76
CA TYR A 467 20.86 42.35 -3.72
C TYR A 467 21.40 42.86 -5.07
N GLY A 468 20.60 42.83 -6.14
CA GLY A 468 20.97 43.37 -7.46
C GLY A 468 22.04 42.56 -8.20
N VAL A 469 22.33 41.34 -7.75
CA VAL A 469 23.36 40.45 -8.35
C VAL A 469 22.78 39.61 -9.50
N GLY A 470 21.43 39.54 -9.63
CA GLY A 470 20.75 38.72 -10.63
C GLY A 470 19.83 39.51 -11.58
N LYS A 471 19.55 38.93 -12.76
CA LYS A 471 18.50 39.42 -13.68
C LYS A 471 17.12 39.26 -13.00
N PRO A 472 16.21 40.25 -13.14
CA PRO A 472 14.86 40.15 -12.57
C PRO A 472 14.04 39.11 -13.35
N VAL A 473 13.58 38.08 -12.64
CA VAL A 473 12.73 36.99 -13.16
C VAL A 473 11.42 36.93 -12.36
N ILE A 474 11.46 37.16 -11.05
CA ILE A 474 10.31 37.04 -10.15
C ILE A 474 9.66 38.42 -9.88
N PHE A 475 10.37 39.51 -10.18
CA PHE A 475 9.89 40.89 -10.00
C PHE A 475 9.39 41.10 -8.57
N SER A 476 10.19 40.74 -7.56
CA SER A 476 9.84 40.85 -6.14
C SER A 476 9.70 42.30 -5.61
N GLN A 477 9.91 43.29 -6.48
CA GLN A 477 9.95 44.72 -6.17
C GLN A 477 8.62 45.33 -5.66
N PRO A 478 7.41 44.92 -6.13
CA PRO A 478 6.14 45.49 -5.67
C PRO A 478 5.71 45.05 -4.27
N PHE A 479 6.28 43.97 -3.74
CA PHE A 479 5.80 43.29 -2.53
C PHE A 479 6.65 43.57 -1.28
N LEU A 480 7.62 44.50 -1.37
CA LEU A 480 8.51 44.83 -0.26
C LEU A 480 8.05 46.10 0.48
N PRO A 481 8.05 46.10 1.82
CA PRO A 481 7.82 47.31 2.60
C PRO A 481 8.95 48.33 2.36
N SER A 482 8.58 49.60 2.19
CA SER A 482 9.46 50.73 1.87
C SER A 482 10.59 51.01 2.87
N TRP A 483 10.62 50.32 4.02
CA TRP A 483 11.67 50.42 5.03
C TRP A 483 13.00 49.84 4.54
N HIS A 484 13.00 48.77 3.75
CA HIS A 484 14.23 48.24 3.17
C HIS A 484 14.57 49.08 1.93
N GLY A 485 15.21 50.23 2.16
CA GLY A 485 15.80 51.03 1.11
C GLY A 485 16.55 50.14 0.12
N SER A 486 16.28 50.34 -1.18
CA SER A 486 16.90 49.58 -2.27
C SER A 486 18.41 49.44 -2.02
N LEU A 487 18.88 48.22 -1.73
CA LEU A 487 20.30 47.88 -1.54
C LEU A 487 21.13 48.02 -2.83
N ARG A 488 20.57 48.63 -3.88
CA ARG A 488 21.26 48.90 -5.14
C ARG A 488 22.21 50.08 -4.98
N GLN A 489 23.48 49.89 -5.37
CA GLN A 489 24.40 51.00 -5.60
C GLN A 489 23.92 51.82 -6.82
N PRO A 490 23.54 53.11 -6.66
CA PRO A 490 22.96 53.92 -7.74
C PRO A 490 23.90 54.12 -8.95
N LYS A 491 25.21 54.06 -8.72
CA LYS A 491 26.23 54.39 -9.73
C LYS A 491 26.33 53.37 -10.87
N ALA A 492 26.00 52.10 -10.65
CA ALA A 492 26.18 51.05 -11.66
C ALA A 492 25.06 51.04 -12.73
N GLN A 493 23.85 51.43 -12.35
CA GLN A 493 22.68 51.37 -13.23
C GLN A 493 22.68 52.52 -14.26
N LEU A 494 23.14 53.70 -13.85
CA LEU A 494 23.21 54.91 -14.71
C LEU A 494 24.26 54.76 -15.83
N SER A 495 25.42 54.18 -15.54
CA SER A 495 26.46 53.91 -16.55
C SER A 495 26.02 52.84 -17.57
N HIS A 496 25.23 51.84 -17.18
CA HIS A 496 24.76 50.80 -18.10
C HIS A 496 23.65 51.30 -19.02
N LEU A 497 22.73 52.13 -18.49
CA LEU A 497 21.70 52.78 -19.29
C LEU A 497 22.31 53.74 -20.31
N PHE A 498 23.26 54.58 -19.89
CA PHE A 498 23.98 55.47 -20.80
C PHE A 498 24.75 54.71 -21.89
N LYS A 499 25.45 53.62 -21.54
CA LYS A 499 26.15 52.79 -22.55
C LYS A 499 25.20 52.23 -23.60
N ASN A 500 24.02 51.76 -23.19
CA ASN A 500 23.05 51.21 -24.12
C ASN A 500 22.42 52.29 -25.02
N GLU A 501 22.10 53.46 -24.44
CA GLU A 501 21.54 54.61 -25.17
C GLU A 501 22.55 55.20 -26.15
N LEU A 502 23.82 55.29 -25.74
CA LEU A 502 24.93 55.76 -26.56
C LEU A 502 25.24 54.77 -27.72
N ILE A 503 25.15 53.46 -27.49
CA ILE A 503 25.22 52.46 -28.58
C ILE A 503 24.05 52.63 -29.55
N SER A 504 22.83 52.84 -29.06
CA SER A 504 21.65 52.94 -29.93
C SER A 504 21.60 54.23 -30.76
N SER A 505 22.20 55.32 -30.29
CA SER A 505 22.15 56.63 -30.96
C SER A 505 23.24 56.83 -32.01
N LEU A 506 24.38 56.13 -31.90
CA LEU A 506 25.57 56.37 -32.73
C LEU A 506 25.95 55.20 -33.64
N VAL A 507 25.22 54.08 -33.62
CA VAL A 507 25.46 52.93 -34.50
C VAL A 507 24.44 52.94 -35.65
N ASP A 508 24.81 53.54 -36.79
CA ASP A 508 24.15 53.31 -38.07
C ASP A 508 24.67 51.98 -38.67
N GLY A 509 23.86 50.93 -38.63
CA GLY A 509 24.06 49.71 -39.45
C GLY A 509 25.02 48.62 -38.92
N GLU A 510 24.46 47.42 -38.71
CA GLU A 510 25.04 46.06 -38.74
C GLU A 510 26.35 45.66 -38.02
N LYS A 511 26.95 46.47 -37.13
CA LYS A 511 27.96 45.94 -36.18
C LYS A 511 27.35 45.56 -34.83
N LEU A 512 27.00 44.27 -34.67
CA LEU A 512 26.62 43.66 -33.39
C LEU A 512 27.79 43.70 -32.38
N LEU A 513 27.84 44.73 -31.55
CA LEU A 513 28.78 44.81 -30.42
C LEU A 513 28.46 43.71 -29.39
N ARG A 514 29.27 42.66 -29.36
CA ARG A 514 29.13 41.55 -28.40
C ARG A 514 29.35 42.06 -26.96
N SER A 515 28.36 41.80 -26.11
CA SER A 515 28.34 42.17 -24.68
C SER A 515 29.63 41.72 -23.95
N GLY A 516 30.40 42.68 -23.43
CA GLY A 516 31.55 42.43 -22.56
C GLY A 516 32.89 43.08 -22.98
N LYS A 517 33.00 43.66 -24.17
CA LYS A 517 34.20 44.40 -24.62
C LYS A 517 34.13 45.88 -24.23
N LYS A 518 35.26 46.50 -23.86
CA LYS A 518 35.35 47.96 -23.63
C LYS A 518 35.03 48.69 -24.94
N LEU A 519 34.27 49.78 -24.85
CA LEU A 519 33.86 50.59 -26.00
C LEU A 519 34.87 51.71 -26.22
N VAL A 520 35.17 52.03 -27.48
CA VAL A 520 36.00 53.18 -27.86
C VAL A 520 35.16 54.14 -28.71
N LEU A 521 35.12 55.42 -28.33
CA LEU A 521 34.64 56.49 -29.21
C LEU A 521 35.76 57.00 -30.10
N LEU A 522 35.47 57.09 -31.40
CA LEU A 522 36.40 57.51 -32.44
C LEU A 522 35.74 58.59 -33.30
N GLU A 523 36.59 59.41 -33.90
CA GLU A 523 36.19 60.35 -34.96
C GLU A 523 36.56 59.75 -36.31
N ALA A 524 35.58 59.60 -37.20
CA ALA A 524 35.81 59.15 -38.56
C ALA A 524 35.36 60.24 -39.55
N ASP A 525 36.17 60.44 -40.59
CA ASP A 525 35.80 61.31 -41.71
C ASP A 525 34.69 60.63 -42.52
N HIS A 526 33.53 61.27 -42.61
CA HIS A 526 32.42 60.81 -43.44
C HIS A 526 32.36 61.69 -44.69
N SER A 527 32.65 61.11 -45.86
CA SER A 527 32.50 61.81 -47.14
C SER A 527 31.04 61.79 -47.56
N VAL A 528 30.39 62.96 -47.51
CA VAL A 528 29.05 63.14 -48.06
C VAL A 528 29.20 63.59 -49.51
N ASN A 529 28.75 62.76 -50.44
CA ASN A 529 28.63 63.19 -51.84
C ASN A 529 27.39 64.07 -51.94
N VAL A 530 27.62 65.37 -52.10
CA VAL A 530 26.58 66.32 -52.49
C VAL A 530 26.54 66.32 -54.02
N ASP A 531 25.37 66.14 -54.62
CA ASP A 531 25.20 66.21 -56.08
C ASP A 531 25.57 67.63 -56.57
N GLY A 532 26.82 67.78 -57.03
CA GLY A 532 27.41 69.03 -57.54
C GLY A 532 28.83 69.26 -57.03
N ASP A 533 29.83 68.73 -57.77
CA ASP A 533 31.29 69.00 -57.74
C ASP A 533 31.90 69.69 -56.49
N GLY A 534 31.70 69.08 -55.33
CA GLY A 534 32.40 69.42 -54.09
C GLY A 534 32.32 68.29 -53.07
N GLN A 535 33.44 67.61 -52.83
CA GLN A 535 33.53 66.57 -51.80
C GLN A 535 33.64 67.24 -50.42
N GLN A 536 32.55 67.24 -49.64
CA GLN A 536 32.54 67.82 -48.29
C GLN A 536 32.73 66.70 -47.26
N THR A 537 33.88 66.68 -46.59
CA THR A 537 34.14 65.76 -45.48
C THR A 537 33.53 66.33 -44.20
N THR A 538 32.51 65.65 -43.67
CA THR A 538 31.94 65.95 -42.35
C THR A 538 32.40 64.91 -41.35
N LYS A 539 32.94 65.34 -40.20
CA LYS A 539 33.40 64.42 -39.16
C LYS A 539 32.21 63.91 -38.36
N LYS A 540 32.00 62.58 -38.31
CA LYS A 540 30.91 61.94 -37.56
C LYS A 540 31.50 61.08 -36.43
N LEU A 541 30.84 61.06 -35.28
CA LEU A 541 31.22 60.21 -34.15
C LEU A 541 30.87 58.74 -34.44
N GLN A 542 31.82 57.84 -34.23
CA GLN A 542 31.64 56.39 -34.40
C GLN A 542 32.04 55.66 -33.12
N ILE A 543 31.31 54.58 -32.79
CA ILE A 543 31.65 53.66 -31.70
C ILE A 543 32.19 52.37 -32.29
N ASP A 544 33.33 51.90 -31.80
CA ASP A 544 33.84 50.56 -32.09
C ASP A 544 34.16 49.77 -30.81
N ALA A 545 34.24 48.45 -30.94
CA ALA A 545 34.73 47.59 -29.87
C ALA A 545 36.26 47.75 -29.75
N HIS A 546 36.76 47.96 -28.53
CA HIS A 546 38.19 48.12 -28.30
C HIS A 546 38.99 46.90 -28.84
N ASN A 547 39.97 47.20 -29.68
CA ASN A 547 40.95 46.31 -30.25
C ASN A 547 42.33 46.92 -29.97
N SER A 548 43.22 46.18 -29.29
CA SER A 548 44.53 46.69 -28.85
C SER A 548 45.39 47.19 -30.01
N ASP A 549 45.26 46.56 -31.17
CA ASP A 549 46.17 46.78 -32.30
C ASP A 549 45.74 48.01 -33.13
N ALA A 550 44.44 48.33 -33.16
CA ALA A 550 43.89 49.47 -33.90
C ALA A 550 43.63 50.71 -33.03
N HIS A 551 43.53 50.53 -31.71
CA HIS A 551 43.14 51.60 -30.76
C HIS A 551 44.14 51.76 -29.62
N ALA A 552 45.43 51.56 -29.90
CA ALA A 552 46.52 51.63 -28.91
C ALA A 552 46.61 53.00 -28.20
N SER A 553 46.18 54.09 -28.85
CA SER A 553 46.17 55.45 -28.28
C SER A 553 44.89 55.81 -27.51
N ALA A 554 43.93 54.90 -27.36
CA ALA A 554 42.67 55.18 -26.69
C ALA A 554 42.83 55.30 -25.16
N ARG A 555 42.37 56.41 -24.58
CA ARG A 555 42.54 56.75 -23.15
C ARG A 555 41.21 56.72 -22.41
N THR A 556 41.26 56.50 -21.10
CA THR A 556 40.08 56.65 -20.23
C THR A 556 39.76 58.12 -20.00
N TRP A 557 38.51 58.44 -19.62
CA TRP A 557 38.07 59.80 -19.31
C TRP A 557 39.00 60.56 -18.35
N GLU A 558 39.47 59.86 -17.30
CA GLU A 558 40.36 60.42 -16.26
C GLU A 558 41.80 60.69 -16.77
N GLN A 559 42.18 60.13 -17.93
CA GLN A 559 43.50 60.29 -18.55
C GLN A 559 43.55 61.37 -19.64
N LEU A 560 42.40 61.97 -19.99
CA LEU A 560 42.31 63.08 -20.94
C LEU A 560 42.64 64.41 -20.26
N HIS A 561 43.28 65.33 -20.99
CA HIS A 561 43.47 66.70 -20.49
C HIS A 561 42.14 67.47 -20.44
N ALA A 562 42.06 68.51 -19.60
CA ALA A 562 40.83 69.30 -19.43
C ALA A 562 40.30 69.88 -20.76
N ASP A 563 41.20 70.28 -21.66
CA ASP A 563 40.84 70.80 -22.98
C ASP A 563 40.24 69.71 -23.88
N GLU A 564 40.77 68.49 -23.83
CA GLU A 564 40.23 67.34 -24.56
C GLU A 564 38.89 66.88 -23.98
N GLN A 565 38.74 66.91 -22.65
CA GLN A 565 37.48 66.60 -21.98
C GLN A 565 36.38 67.59 -22.38
N ASN A 566 36.71 68.89 -22.46
CA ASN A 566 35.76 69.92 -22.89
C ASN A 566 35.38 69.76 -24.37
N ALA A 567 36.35 69.46 -25.24
CA ALA A 567 36.09 69.18 -26.65
C ALA A 567 35.18 67.95 -26.85
N TRP A 568 35.41 66.88 -26.08
CA TRP A 568 34.55 65.69 -26.11
C TRP A 568 33.13 65.96 -25.58
N LYS A 569 32.98 66.75 -24.51
CA LYS A 569 31.66 67.17 -23.99
C LYS A 569 30.87 67.96 -25.03
N GLU A 570 31.52 68.91 -25.69
CA GLU A 570 30.90 69.73 -26.72
C GLU A 570 30.42 68.87 -27.89
N ARG A 571 31.25 67.96 -28.39
CA ARG A 571 30.87 67.09 -29.50
C ARG A 571 29.80 66.06 -29.17
N LEU A 572 29.83 65.50 -27.96
CA LEU A 572 28.78 64.59 -27.51
C LEU A 572 27.44 65.31 -27.32
N ARG A 573 27.47 66.59 -26.93
CA ARG A 573 26.29 67.45 -26.87
C ARG A 573 25.77 67.79 -28.26
N ASP A 574 26.66 68.14 -29.19
CA ASP A 574 26.29 68.46 -30.58
C ASP A 574 25.72 67.25 -31.32
N ALA A 575 26.21 66.05 -30.99
CA ALA A 575 25.65 64.78 -31.49
C ALA A 575 24.36 64.33 -30.77
N GLY A 576 23.86 65.10 -29.80
CA GLY A 576 22.67 64.77 -29.01
C GLY A 576 22.83 63.56 -28.09
N ALA A 577 24.05 63.03 -27.92
CA ALA A 577 24.35 61.82 -27.17
C ALA A 577 24.64 62.07 -25.68
N TRP A 578 24.77 63.34 -25.24
CA TRP A 578 25.02 63.70 -23.84
C TRP A 578 24.49 65.10 -23.46
N THR A 579 24.05 65.28 -22.21
CA THR A 579 23.64 66.58 -21.65
C THR A 579 24.28 66.84 -20.29
N GLN A 580 24.42 68.12 -19.90
CA GLN A 580 25.08 68.52 -18.63
C GLN A 580 24.44 67.89 -17.38
N ASN A 581 23.14 67.58 -17.41
CA ASN A 581 22.41 66.98 -16.29
C ASN A 581 22.80 65.52 -16.02
N MET A 582 23.46 64.84 -16.96
CA MET A 582 23.85 63.43 -16.82
C MET A 582 25.13 63.26 -15.99
N GLY A 583 25.93 64.33 -15.84
CA GLY A 583 27.22 64.30 -15.14
C GLY A 583 28.30 63.51 -15.87
N GLU A 584 29.51 63.48 -15.31
CA GLU A 584 30.69 62.81 -15.93
C GLU A 584 30.85 61.34 -15.50
N SER A 585 30.07 60.89 -14.52
CA SER A 585 30.14 59.51 -14.02
C SER A 585 29.68 58.48 -15.06
N VAL A 586 28.96 58.92 -16.09
CA VAL A 586 28.50 58.11 -17.22
C VAL A 586 29.64 57.67 -18.15
N PHE A 587 30.76 58.40 -18.19
CA PHE A 587 31.92 58.06 -19.01
C PHE A 587 32.78 56.92 -18.45
N LYS A 588 32.46 56.43 -17.24
CA LYS A 588 33.22 55.34 -16.61
C LYS A 588 33.14 54.03 -17.41
N GLY A 589 34.32 53.58 -17.85
CA GLY A 589 34.48 52.35 -18.64
C GLY A 589 34.19 52.51 -20.13
N ILE A 590 34.26 53.75 -20.66
CA ILE A 590 34.36 54.09 -22.09
C ILE A 590 35.78 54.62 -22.34
N LEU A 591 36.36 54.26 -23.48
CA LEU A 591 37.66 54.76 -23.95
C LEU A 591 37.44 55.80 -25.05
N PHE A 592 38.31 56.78 -25.14
CA PHE A 592 38.26 57.88 -26.12
C PHE A 592 39.52 57.84 -26.97
N GLY A 593 39.36 57.82 -28.30
CA GLY A 593 40.47 57.95 -29.25
C GLY A 593 41.01 59.38 -29.32
N GLU A 594 42.23 59.55 -29.84
CA GLU A 594 42.84 60.87 -30.03
C GLU A 594 42.03 61.74 -30.99
N LEU A 595 41.77 62.98 -30.59
CA LEU A 595 41.08 63.99 -31.40
C LEU A 595 42.05 64.53 -32.45
N ALA A 596 41.81 64.23 -33.74
CA ALA A 596 42.56 64.79 -34.85
C ALA A 596 42.21 66.28 -35.01
N GLY A 597 42.98 67.14 -34.33
CA GLY A 597 42.85 68.60 -34.40
C GLY A 597 43.23 69.37 -33.13
N VAL A 598 43.48 68.70 -32.01
CA VAL A 598 43.85 69.37 -30.74
C VAL A 598 45.36 69.58 -30.59
N VAL A 599 46.20 68.94 -31.42
CA VAL A 599 47.68 69.06 -31.38
C VAL A 599 48.22 70.26 -32.21
N GLY A 600 47.37 71.19 -32.63
CA GLY A 600 47.73 72.28 -33.55
C GLY A 600 47.91 73.68 -32.94
N ARG A 601 47.86 73.87 -31.62
CA ARG A 601 47.90 75.22 -31.01
C ARG A 601 48.79 75.31 -29.75
N VAL A 602 50.09 75.07 -29.88
CA VAL A 602 51.13 75.67 -29.01
C VAL A 602 52.45 75.78 -29.79
N VAL A 603 52.54 76.65 -30.80
CA VAL A 603 53.77 77.36 -31.24
C VAL A 603 53.33 78.60 -32.05
N ALA A 604 53.08 79.72 -31.36
CA ALA A 604 53.17 81.09 -31.88
C ALA A 604 52.82 82.03 -30.71
N GLY A 605 53.86 82.58 -30.08
CA GLY A 605 53.81 83.43 -28.88
C GLY A 605 55.11 83.29 -28.13
#